data_AF-A0A1G3HIL3-F1
#
_entry.id   AF-A0A1G3HIL3-F1
#
_cell.length_a   1.000
_cell.length_b   1.000
_cell.length_c   1.000
_cell.angle_alpha   90.00
_cell.angle_beta   90.00
_cell.angle_gamma   90.00
#
_symmetry.space_group_name_H-M   'P 1'
#
loop_
_entity.id
_entity.type
_entity.pdbx_description
1 polymer ?
#
loop_
_entity_poly.entity_id
_entity_poly.type
_entity_poly.pdbx_seq_one_letter_code
_entity_poly.pdbx_strand_id
1 'polypeptide(L)'
;MKTTRPPKKASHQDWHPADVVAALHKRGLTLRKVAEKYDVSPPAVIKALRERNLPSERRIAEAIGVPAQQIWPSRYNPDGSRTDLRKVTRRARAVNGNVRKAA
;
A
#
# COMPACT_ATOMS: atom_id res chain seq x y z
N MET A 1 40.50 -18.24 5.16
CA MET A 1 40.02 -17.64 3.90
C MET A 1 38.58 -17.16 4.12
N LYS A 2 38.33 -15.85 4.15
CA LYS A 2 36.97 -15.30 4.41
C LYS A 2 36.25 -15.14 3.06
N THR A 3 35.19 -15.89 2.84
CA THR A 3 34.37 -15.78 1.63
C THR A 3 33.53 -14.50 1.69
N THR A 4 33.90 -13.49 0.91
CA THR A 4 33.07 -12.30 0.70
C THR A 4 31.92 -12.67 -0.22
N ARG A 5 30.72 -12.85 0.34
CA ARG A 5 29.49 -12.90 -0.47
C ARG A 5 29.32 -11.54 -1.16
N PRO A 6 29.07 -11.49 -2.48
CA PRO A 6 28.75 -10.24 -3.16
C PRO A 6 27.47 -9.64 -2.55
N PRO A 7 27.38 -8.29 -2.39
CA PRO A 7 26.18 -7.67 -1.87
C PRO A 7 25.01 -8.02 -2.79
N LYS A 8 24.04 -8.77 -2.25
CA LYS A 8 22.78 -9.05 -2.91
C LYS A 8 22.18 -7.69 -3.29
N LYS A 9 22.00 -7.43 -4.59
CA LYS A 9 21.36 -6.21 -5.11
C LYS A 9 20.17 -5.92 -4.21
N ALA A 10 20.21 -4.78 -3.50
CA ALA A 10 19.19 -4.43 -2.53
C ALA A 10 17.84 -4.57 -3.25
N SER A 11 17.04 -5.55 -2.81
CA SER A 11 15.63 -5.61 -3.17
C SER A 11 15.10 -4.21 -2.94
N HIS A 12 14.43 -3.61 -3.92
CA HIS A 12 13.80 -2.32 -3.71
C HIS A 12 12.85 -2.48 -2.52
N GLN A 13 13.31 -2.01 -1.36
CA GLN A 13 12.68 -2.30 -0.09
C GLN A 13 11.60 -1.25 0.11
N ASP A 14 10.39 -1.70 0.45
CA ASP A 14 9.32 -0.80 0.85
C ASP A 14 9.81 0.11 1.99
N TRP A 15 9.40 1.38 1.97
CA TRP A 15 9.70 2.33 3.04
C TRP A 15 9.20 1.79 4.37
N HIS A 16 9.96 2.05 5.44
CA HIS A 16 9.50 1.72 6.76
C HIS A 16 8.26 2.55 7.11
N PRO A 17 7.24 2.02 7.81
CA PRO A 17 6.05 2.79 8.20
C PRO A 17 6.40 4.10 8.91
N ALA A 18 7.46 4.11 9.73
CA ALA A 18 7.95 5.31 10.40
C ALA A 18 8.49 6.36 9.42
N ASP A 19 9.15 5.95 8.34
CA ASP A 19 9.66 6.87 7.31
C ASP A 19 8.52 7.52 6.53
N VAL A 20 7.46 6.77 6.25
CA VAL A 20 6.23 7.29 5.63
C VAL A 20 5.58 8.33 6.54
N VAL A 21 5.48 8.05 7.84
CA VAL A 21 4.95 8.99 8.84
C VAL A 21 5.85 10.22 8.97
N ALA A 22 7.17 10.03 8.99
CA ALA A 22 8.13 11.14 9.04
C ALA A 22 8.04 12.03 7.79
N ALA A 23 7.89 11.44 6.60
CA ALA A 23 7.69 12.18 5.36
C ALA A 23 6.38 12.98 5.35
N LEU A 24 5.30 12.41 5.90
CA LEU A 24 4.05 13.14 6.12
C LEU A 24 4.24 14.29 7.12
N HIS A 25 4.94 14.06 8.22
CA HIS A 25 5.22 15.09 9.23
C HIS A 25 6.09 16.22 8.68
N LYS A 26 7.07 15.91 7.82
CA LYS A 26 7.86 16.93 7.09
C LYS A 26 7.00 17.82 6.18
N ARG A 27 5.85 17.31 5.72
CA ARG A 27 4.83 18.06 4.95
C ARG A 27 3.80 18.75 5.86
N GLY A 28 3.91 18.65 7.19
CA GLY A 28 2.91 19.16 8.14
C GLY A 28 1.59 18.39 8.13
N LEU A 29 1.59 17.15 7.62
CA LEU A 29 0.42 16.29 7.53
C LEU A 29 0.51 15.14 8.52
N THR A 30 -0.62 14.75 9.10
CA THR A 30 -0.77 13.52 9.90
C THR A 30 -1.60 12.50 9.12
N LEU A 31 -1.51 11.23 9.48
CA LEU A 31 -2.33 10.18 8.86
C LEU A 31 -3.84 10.50 8.91
N ARG A 32 -4.28 11.10 10.01
CA ARG A 32 -5.67 11.56 10.19
C ARG A 32 -6.01 12.72 9.25
N LYS A 33 -5.12 13.70 9.13
CA LYS A 33 -5.32 14.84 8.22
C LYS A 33 -5.31 14.41 6.76
N VAL A 34 -4.52 13.39 6.41
CA VAL A 34 -4.56 12.73 5.09
C VAL A 34 -5.90 12.05 4.90
N ALA A 35 -6.39 11.31 5.89
CA ALA A 35 -7.69 10.65 5.83
C ALA A 35 -8.84 11.65 5.59
N GLU A 36 -8.85 12.75 6.33
CA GLU A 36 -9.81 13.85 6.18
C GLU A 36 -9.70 14.55 4.82
N LYS A 37 -8.47 14.81 4.34
CA LYS A 37 -8.23 15.47 3.04
C LYS A 37 -8.78 14.67 1.85
N TYR A 38 -8.72 13.34 1.93
CA TYR A 38 -9.14 12.46 0.83
C TYR A 38 -10.47 11.75 1.08
N ASP A 39 -11.20 12.14 2.13
CA ASP A 39 -12.47 11.52 2.55
C ASP A 39 -12.37 9.98 2.66
N VAL A 40 -11.28 9.50 3.28
CA VAL A 40 -11.05 8.07 3.50
C VAL A 40 -11.06 7.75 4.99
N SER A 41 -11.41 6.51 5.33
CA SER A 41 -11.42 6.05 6.71
C SER A 41 -9.98 6.03 7.29
N PRO A 42 -9.71 6.65 8.46
CA PRO A 42 -8.37 6.64 9.07
C PRO A 42 -7.78 5.23 9.30
N PRO A 43 -8.56 4.22 9.74
CA PRO A 43 -8.12 2.82 9.77
C PRO A 43 -7.60 2.30 8.42
N ALA A 44 -8.17 2.73 7.30
CA ALA A 44 -7.74 2.30 5.96
C ALA A 44 -6.37 2.90 5.58
N VAL A 45 -6.06 4.10 6.06
CA VAL A 45 -4.76 4.77 5.87
C VAL A 45 -3.69 4.10 6.73
N ILE A 46 -4.00 3.79 7.99
CA ILE A 46 -3.10 3.04 8.88
C ILE A 46 -2.84 1.64 8.33
N LYS A 47 -3.88 0.97 7.83
CA LYS A 47 -3.79 -0.35 7.21
C LYS A 47 -2.87 -0.36 6.00
N ALA A 48 -2.84 0.72 5.21
CA ALA A 48 -1.97 0.84 4.04
C ALA A 48 -0.48 0.75 4.36
N LEU A 49 -0.07 1.19 5.55
CA LEU A 49 1.32 1.11 6.00
C LEU A 49 1.77 -0.35 6.21
N ARG A 50 0.84 -1.24 6.57
CA ARG A 50 1.13 -2.65 6.91
C ARG A 50 0.75 -3.62 5.80
N GLU A 51 -0.34 -3.36 5.09
CA GLU A 51 -0.94 -4.25 4.10
C GLU A 51 -1.16 -3.54 2.75
N ARG A 52 -1.22 -4.32 1.65
CA ARG A 52 -1.46 -3.81 0.29
C ARG A 52 -2.86 -3.19 0.18
N ASN A 53 -2.92 -1.86 0.13
CA ASN A 53 -4.16 -1.09 0.04
C ASN A 53 -4.02 0.05 -0.97
N LEU A 54 -4.16 -0.28 -2.26
CA LEU A 54 -3.88 0.64 -3.38
C LEU A 54 -4.60 2.00 -3.28
N PRO A 55 -5.91 2.09 -2.95
CA PRO A 55 -6.56 3.39 -2.78
C PRO A 55 -5.84 4.27 -1.75
N SER A 56 -5.59 3.73 -0.56
CA SER A 56 -4.95 4.47 0.53
C SER A 56 -3.47 4.76 0.26
N GLU A 57 -2.73 3.82 -0.32
CA GLU A 57 -1.33 4.01 -0.71
C GLU A 57 -1.18 5.18 -1.69
N ARG A 58 -2.06 5.26 -2.70
CA ARG A 58 -2.07 6.37 -3.66
C ARG A 58 -2.35 7.70 -2.98
N ARG A 59 -3.30 7.75 -2.04
CA ARG A 59 -3.60 8.98 -1.28
C ARG A 59 -2.44 9.44 -0.40
N ILE A 60 -1.76 8.50 0.26
CA ILE A 60 -0.55 8.80 1.05
C ILE A 60 0.57 9.30 0.13
N ALA A 61 0.79 8.64 -1.00
CA ALA A 61 1.78 9.02 -1.99
C ALA A 61 1.52 10.44 -2.54
N GLU A 62 0.26 10.73 -2.88
CA GLU A 62 -0.22 12.05 -3.31
C GLU A 62 -0.03 13.11 -2.20
N ALA A 63 -0.25 12.77 -0.93
CA ALA A 63 0.03 13.66 0.20
C ALA A 63 1.52 13.98 0.38
N ILE A 64 2.38 12.99 0.14
CA ILE A 64 3.84 13.14 0.24
C ILE A 64 4.41 13.79 -1.03
N GLY A 65 3.69 13.75 -2.16
CA GLY A 65 4.11 14.26 -3.46
C GLY A 65 5.14 13.36 -4.15
N VAL A 66 5.14 12.07 -3.85
CA VAL A 66 6.00 11.06 -4.50
C VAL A 66 5.11 9.96 -5.07
N PRO A 67 5.55 9.24 -6.13
CA PRO A 67 4.78 8.12 -6.66
C PRO A 67 4.70 6.97 -5.64
N ALA A 68 3.57 6.28 -5.58
CA ALA A 68 3.37 5.16 -4.65
C ALA A 68 4.40 4.02 -4.87
N GLN A 69 4.88 3.87 -6.09
CA GLN A 69 5.98 2.97 -6.47
C GLN A 69 7.29 3.27 -5.73
N GLN A 70 7.56 4.53 -5.43
CA GLN A 70 8.79 4.93 -4.75
C GLN A 70 8.73 4.60 -3.26
N ILE A 71 7.54 4.63 -2.66
CA ILE A 71 7.30 4.27 -1.26
C ILE A 71 7.22 2.74 -1.12
N TRP A 72 6.51 2.08 -2.03
CA TRP A 72 6.29 0.63 -2.00
C TRP A 72 6.70 -0.07 -3.30
N PRO A 73 7.98 -0.06 -3.67
CA PRO A 73 8.44 -0.67 -4.91
C PRO A 73 8.22 -2.19 -4.99
N SER A 74 8.04 -2.89 -3.85
CA SER A 74 7.68 -4.32 -3.86
C SER A 74 6.22 -4.56 -4.29
N ARG A 75 5.36 -3.53 -4.17
CA ARG A 75 3.91 -3.65 -4.39
C ARG A 75 3.48 -3.27 -5.81
N TYR A 76 4.33 -2.54 -6.54
CA TYR A 76 4.08 -2.02 -7.87
C TYR A 76 5.14 -2.53 -8.87
N ASN A 77 4.74 -2.74 -10.11
CA ASN A 77 5.64 -3.12 -11.18
C ASN A 77 6.37 -1.87 -11.74
N PRO A 78 7.48 -2.05 -12.49
CA PRO A 78 8.23 -0.95 -13.10
C PRO A 78 7.39 -0.08 -14.06
N ASP A 79 6.36 -0.67 -14.67
CA ASP A 79 5.40 -0.01 -15.57
C ASP A 79 4.26 0.73 -14.82
N GLY A 80 4.28 0.74 -13.48
CA GLY A 80 3.20 1.30 -12.65
C GLY A 80 1.97 0.41 -12.59
N SER A 81 2.01 -0.74 -13.24
CA SER A 81 0.94 -1.72 -13.14
C SER A 81 1.00 -2.44 -11.80
N ARG A 82 -0.16 -2.97 -11.44
CA ARG A 82 -0.40 -3.62 -10.17
C ARG A 82 0.33 -4.96 -10.13
N THR A 83 1.26 -5.17 -9.18
CA THR A 83 1.93 -6.48 -8.94
C THR A 83 0.97 -7.51 -8.33
N ASP A 84 -0.34 -7.36 -8.47
CA ASP A 84 -1.29 -8.21 -7.75
C ASP A 84 -1.59 -9.49 -8.51
N LEU A 85 -1.25 -10.60 -7.87
CA LEU A 85 -1.68 -11.96 -8.17
C LEU A 85 -3.21 -12.17 -8.12
N ARG A 86 -4.04 -11.16 -7.77
CA ARG A 86 -5.52 -11.16 -7.83
C ARG A 86 -6.11 -11.32 -9.24
N LYS A 87 -5.31 -11.69 -10.26
CA LYS A 87 -5.86 -12.41 -11.42
C LYS A 87 -6.29 -13.85 -11.06
N VAL A 88 -5.88 -14.42 -9.93
CA VAL A 88 -6.20 -15.81 -9.56
C VAL A 88 -7.56 -15.98 -8.84
N THR A 89 -8.09 -14.97 -8.14
CA THR A 89 -9.31 -15.17 -7.30
C THR A 89 -10.57 -14.44 -7.78
N ARG A 90 -10.61 -13.89 -9.00
CA ARG A 90 -11.89 -13.50 -9.63
C ARG A 90 -12.78 -14.70 -10.06
N ARG A 91 -12.44 -15.93 -9.64
CA ARG A 91 -13.31 -17.12 -9.75
C ARG A 91 -13.93 -17.63 -8.43
N ALA A 92 -13.67 -17.00 -7.28
CA ALA A 92 -14.08 -17.57 -5.98
C ALA A 92 -14.90 -16.64 -5.07
N ARG A 93 -15.74 -15.75 -5.63
CA ARG A 93 -16.76 -15.02 -4.86
C ARG A 93 -18.10 -15.00 -5.59
N ALA A 94 -18.53 -16.19 -6.00
CA ALA A 94 -19.88 -16.48 -6.49
C ALA A 94 -20.44 -17.73 -5.79
N VAL A 95 -20.21 -17.90 -4.48
CA VAL A 95 -20.91 -18.90 -3.64
C VAL A 95 -21.02 -18.33 -2.22
N ASN A 96 -22.04 -17.50 -2.01
CA ASN A 96 -22.90 -17.51 -0.82
C ASN A 96 -23.88 -16.35 -0.96
N GLY A 97 -24.83 -16.53 -1.88
CA GLY A 97 -26.11 -15.83 -1.82
C GLY A 97 -26.81 -16.29 -0.56
N ASN A 98 -26.80 -15.44 0.46
CA ASN A 98 -27.55 -15.67 1.69
C ASN A 98 -29.04 -15.53 1.33
N VAL A 99 -29.71 -16.66 1.09
CA VAL A 99 -31.15 -16.71 0.85
C VAL A 99 -31.86 -16.33 2.15
N ARG A 100 -32.22 -15.06 2.27
CA ARG A 100 -33.27 -14.64 3.21
C ARG A 100 -34.57 -14.60 2.41
N LYS A 101 -35.30 -15.72 2.45
CA LYS A 101 -36.75 -15.75 2.22
C LYS A 101 -37.39 -14.82 3.25
N ALA A 102 -38.18 -13.86 2.81
CA ALA A 102 -39.14 -13.16 3.65
C ALA A 102 -40.36 -12.79 2.81
N ALA A 103 -41.50 -13.37 3.22
CA ALA A 103 -42.91 -13.10 2.92
C ALA A 103 -43.32 -12.90 1.45
#